data_AF-A0A950VQL5-F1
#
_entry.id   AF-A0A950VQL5-F1
#
_cell.length_a   1.000
_cell.length_b   1.000
_cell.length_c   1.000
_cell.angle_alpha   90.00
_cell.angle_beta   90.00
_cell.angle_gamma   90.00
#
_symmetry.space_group_name_H-M   'P 1'
#
loop_
_entity.id
_entity.type
_entity.pdbx_description
1 polymer ?
#
loop_
_entity_poly.entity_id
_entity_poly.type
_entity_poly.pdbx_seq_one_letter_code
_entity_poly.pdbx_strand_id
1 'polypeptide(L)'
;VAGVRSLVLPPLALGVVQGAVLTRYVRSAIIEVQHEDFIRTARAKGLTRWQALRRHGLRVAAIPVVTVLGIQLTSLLVGAIVIENVFVLPGLGRLLFQSVGNRDLIVVQDVVMLLTAVVLSVNFLVDLSYRVLDPRIRNTA
;
A
#
# COMPACT_ATOMS: atom_id res chain seq x y z
N VAL A 1 30.59 -11.16 -3.48
CA VAL A 1 29.65 -11.44 -2.35
C VAL A 1 29.17 -10.16 -1.64
N ALA A 2 29.90 -9.04 -1.67
CA ALA A 2 29.44 -7.77 -1.06
C ALA A 2 28.21 -7.12 -1.73
N GLY A 3 28.04 -7.24 -3.05
CA GLY A 3 26.94 -6.61 -3.79
C GLY A 3 25.53 -7.16 -3.51
N VAL A 4 25.41 -8.44 -3.13
CA VAL A 4 24.10 -9.03 -2.77
C VAL A 4 23.66 -8.54 -1.39
N ARG A 5 24.59 -8.31 -0.46
CA ARG A 5 24.29 -7.80 0.89
C ARG A 5 23.89 -6.32 0.88
N SER A 6 24.46 -5.51 -0.03
CA SER A 6 24.07 -4.10 -0.22
C SER A 6 22.73 -3.92 -0.94
N LEU A 7 22.24 -4.92 -1.67
CA LEU A 7 20.93 -4.90 -2.32
C LEU A 7 19.78 -5.37 -1.41
N VAL A 8 20.09 -6.09 -0.33
CA VAL A 8 19.07 -6.64 0.59
C VAL A 8 18.73 -5.66 1.72
N LEU A 9 19.66 -4.80 2.13
CA LEU A 9 19.44 -3.80 3.18
C LEU A 9 18.37 -2.74 2.84
N PRO A 10 18.36 -2.15 1.62
CA PRO A 10 17.36 -1.12 1.27
C PRO A 10 15.91 -1.66 1.25
N PRO A 11 15.60 -2.81 0.62
CA PRO A 11 14.25 -3.37 0.66
C PRO A 11 13.82 -3.80 2.06
N LEU A 12 14.73 -4.31 2.90
CA LEU A 12 14.40 -4.67 4.27
C LEU A 12 14.09 -3.44 5.14
N ALA A 13 14.86 -2.35 4.99
CA ALA A 13 14.65 -1.12 5.73
C ALA A 13 13.25 -0.53 5.47
N LEU A 14 12.76 -0.56 4.22
CA LEU A 14 11.39 -0.15 3.89
C LEU A 14 10.36 -1.22 4.25
N GLY A 15 10.64 -2.46 3.87
CA GLY A 15 9.68 -3.55 3.93
C GLY A 15 9.27 -3.92 5.35
N VAL A 16 10.19 -3.88 6.31
CA VAL A 16 9.89 -4.20 7.71
C VAL A 16 8.93 -3.17 8.31
N VAL A 17 9.19 -1.88 8.11
CA VAL A 17 8.33 -0.81 8.65
C VAL A 17 6.95 -0.88 8.03
N GLN A 18 6.86 -0.94 6.71
CA GLN A 18 5.56 -0.96 6.03
C GLN A 18 4.80 -2.26 6.29
N GLY A 19 5.50 -3.40 6.33
CA GLY A 19 4.91 -4.70 6.68
C GLY A 19 4.35 -4.74 8.10
N ALA A 20 5.04 -4.13 9.07
CA ALA A 20 4.54 -4.03 10.44
C ALA A 20 3.25 -3.19 10.50
N VAL A 21 3.21 -2.05 9.81
CA VAL A 21 2.03 -1.19 9.75
C VAL A 21 0.87 -1.93 9.07
N LEU A 22 1.11 -2.55 7.91
CA LEU A 22 0.08 -3.30 7.18
C LEU A 22 -0.50 -4.44 8.02
N THR A 23 0.37 -5.22 8.68
CA THR A 23 -0.06 -6.33 9.55
C THR A 23 -0.95 -5.84 10.68
N ARG A 24 -0.62 -4.69 11.29
CA ARG A 24 -1.44 -4.07 12.33
C ARG A 24 -2.83 -3.69 11.82
N TYR A 25 -2.92 -3.10 10.63
CA TYR A 25 -4.19 -2.72 10.01
C TYR A 25 -5.04 -3.94 9.63
N VAL A 26 -4.44 -4.94 8.97
CA VAL A 26 -5.12 -6.20 8.64
C VAL A 26 -5.66 -6.87 9.89
N ARG A 27 -4.87 -6.95 10.96
CA ARG A 27 -5.30 -7.51 12.24
C ARG A 27 -6.48 -6.73 12.84
N SER A 28 -6.41 -5.39 12.83
CA SER A 28 -7.48 -4.54 13.35
C SER A 28 -8.78 -4.74 12.58
N ALA A 29 -8.72 -4.73 11.24
CA ALA A 29 -9.89 -4.93 10.38
C ALA A 29 -10.53 -6.31 10.58
N ILE A 30 -9.72 -7.37 10.72
CA ILE A 30 -10.24 -8.71 11.00
C ILE A 30 -10.91 -8.78 12.38
N ILE A 31 -10.36 -8.13 13.40
CA ILE A 31 -10.97 -8.09 14.73
C ILE A 31 -12.31 -7.37 14.68
N GLU A 32 -12.41 -6.22 14.01
CA GLU A 32 -13.64 -5.45 13.87
C GLU A 32 -14.74 -6.26 13.16
N VAL A 33 -14.41 -6.85 12.02
CA VAL A 33 -15.35 -7.68 11.24
C VAL A 33 -15.85 -8.90 12.02
N GLN A 34 -15.05 -9.46 12.93
CA GLN A 34 -15.49 -10.59 13.75
C GLN A 34 -16.58 -10.23 14.77
N HIS A 35 -16.72 -8.96 15.13
CA HIS A 35 -17.74 -8.48 16.06
C HIS A 35 -19.05 -8.10 15.35
N GLU A 36 -19.07 -8.05 14.02
CA GLU A 36 -20.27 -7.70 13.26
C GLU A 36 -21.37 -8.78 13.28
N ASP A 37 -22.62 -8.31 13.20
CA ASP A 37 -23.81 -9.14 13.32
C ASP A 37 -23.97 -10.12 12.14
N PHE A 38 -23.43 -9.82 10.96
CA PHE A 38 -23.45 -10.77 9.84
C PHE A 38 -22.59 -12.01 10.12
N ILE A 39 -21.47 -11.87 10.85
CA ILE A 39 -20.65 -13.02 11.29
C ILE A 39 -21.39 -13.82 12.37
N ARG A 40 -22.06 -13.14 13.31
CA ARG A 40 -22.89 -13.82 14.33
C ARG A 40 -24.03 -14.60 13.69
N THR A 41 -24.69 -14.01 12.70
CA THR A 41 -25.77 -14.65 11.93
C THR A 41 -25.25 -15.84 11.12
N ALA A 42 -24.08 -15.71 10.48
CA ALA A 42 -23.44 -16.82 9.77
C ALA A 42 -23.13 -18.00 10.71
N ARG A 43 -22.68 -17.71 11.93
CA ARG A 43 -22.45 -18.74 12.97
C ARG A 43 -23.75 -19.38 13.46
N ALA A 44 -24.80 -18.60 13.64
CA ALA A 44 -26.12 -19.13 14.01
C ALA A 44 -26.70 -20.07 12.94
N LYS A 45 -26.30 -19.89 11.67
CA LYS A 45 -26.61 -20.80 10.56
C LYS A 45 -25.72 -22.04 10.48
N GLY A 46 -24.80 -22.24 11.42
CA GLY A 46 -23.93 -23.43 11.51
C GLY A 46 -22.56 -23.29 10.86
N LEU A 47 -22.17 -22.12 10.36
CA LEU A 47 -20.82 -21.91 9.81
C LEU A 47 -19.79 -21.77 10.93
N THR A 48 -18.63 -22.41 10.77
CA THR A 48 -17.48 -22.21 11.67
C THR A 48 -16.91 -20.79 11.52
N ARG A 49 -16.17 -20.31 12.54
CA ARG A 49 -15.54 -18.97 12.54
C ARG A 49 -14.70 -18.72 11.28
N TRP A 50 -13.93 -19.73 10.85
CA TRP A 50 -13.10 -19.67 9.65
C TRP A 50 -13.92 -19.64 8.35
N GLN A 51 -15.00 -20.41 8.27
CA GLN A 51 -15.88 -20.41 7.10
C GLN A 51 -16.64 -19.09 6.96
N ALA A 52 -17.16 -18.54 8.06
CA ALA A 52 -17.84 -17.25 8.08
C ALA A 52 -16.90 -16.11 7.69
N LEU A 53 -15.68 -16.10 8.25
CA LEU A 53 -14.65 -15.11 7.91
C LEU A 53 -14.24 -15.23 6.44
N ARG A 54 -13.93 -16.43 5.94
CA ARG A 54 -13.46 -16.62 4.56
C ARG A 54 -14.52 -16.30 3.52
N ARG A 55 -15.79 -16.62 3.79
CA ARG A 55 -16.89 -16.44 2.83
C ARG A 55 -17.52 -15.05 2.87
N HIS A 56 -17.59 -14.42 4.04
CA HIS A 56 -18.26 -13.13 4.22
C HIS A 56 -17.33 -12.04 4.76
N GLY A 57 -16.51 -12.37 5.76
CA GLY A 57 -15.69 -11.36 6.45
C GLY A 57 -14.50 -10.83 5.64
N LEU A 58 -13.85 -11.65 4.80
CA LEU A 58 -12.67 -11.23 4.04
C LEU A 58 -12.97 -10.10 3.05
N ARG A 59 -14.13 -10.15 2.38
CA ARG A 59 -14.53 -9.10 1.43
C ARG A 59 -14.77 -7.77 2.14
N VAL A 60 -15.39 -7.81 3.33
CA VAL A 60 -15.67 -6.62 4.14
C VAL A 60 -14.38 -6.07 4.76
N ALA A 61 -13.52 -6.94 5.30
CA ALA A 61 -12.23 -6.55 5.89
C ALA A 61 -11.22 -6.03 4.86
N ALA A 62 -11.36 -6.41 3.58
CA ALA A 62 -10.42 -6.00 2.53
C ALA A 62 -10.53 -4.51 2.17
N ILE A 63 -11.68 -3.87 2.39
CA ILE A 63 -11.89 -2.45 2.08
C ILE A 63 -10.89 -1.56 2.82
N PRO A 64 -10.83 -1.55 4.16
CA PRO A 64 -9.87 -0.70 4.89
C PRO A 64 -8.40 -1.10 4.61
N VAL A 65 -8.14 -2.38 4.33
CA VAL A 65 -6.79 -2.87 4.01
C VAL A 65 -6.30 -2.29 2.68
N VAL A 66 -7.15 -2.25 1.66
CA VAL A 66 -6.82 -1.70 0.34
C VAL A 66 -6.57 -0.19 0.42
N THR A 67 -7.29 0.53 1.27
CA THR A 67 -7.04 1.96 1.54
C THR A 67 -5.66 2.19 2.11
N VAL A 68 -5.33 1.43 3.16
CA VAL A 68 -4.04 1.52 3.83
C VAL A 68 -2.91 1.13 2.88
N LEU A 69 -3.12 0.13 2.02
CA LEU A 69 -2.16 -0.26 1.00
C LEU A 69 -1.86 0.90 0.03
N GLY A 70 -2.87 1.62 -0.46
CA GLY A 70 -2.67 2.79 -1.32
C GLY A 70 -1.83 3.88 -0.65
N ILE A 71 -2.13 4.18 0.62
CA ILE A 71 -1.37 5.15 1.43
C ILE A 71 0.09 4.67 1.63
N GLN A 72 0.29 3.37 1.89
CA GLN A 72 1.63 2.81 2.09
C GLN A 72 2.45 2.81 0.81
N LEU A 73 1.87 2.53 -0.36
CA LEU A 73 2.58 2.59 -1.63
C LEU A 73 3.10 4.00 -1.93
N THR A 74 2.29 5.03 -1.63
CA THR A 74 2.72 6.43 -1.76
C THR A 74 3.83 6.76 -0.75
N SER A 75 3.70 6.27 0.47
CA SER A 75 4.72 6.44 1.52
C SER A 75 6.02 5.71 1.19
N LEU A 76 5.95 4.57 0.49
CA LEU A 76 7.11 3.83 0.00
C LEU A 76 7.91 4.62 -1.04
N LEU A 77 7.24 5.33 -1.94
CA LEU A 77 7.91 6.23 -2.89
C LEU A 77 8.73 7.31 -2.16
N VAL A 78 8.14 7.95 -1.15
CA VAL A 78 8.85 8.96 -0.34
C VAL A 78 10.01 8.33 0.44
N GLY A 79 9.80 7.15 1.03
CA GLY A 79 10.86 6.42 1.74
C GLY A 79 12.00 5.96 0.83
N ALA A 80 11.70 5.60 -0.42
CA ALA A 80 12.69 5.21 -1.42
C ALA A 80 13.64 6.38 -1.74
N ILE A 81 13.13 7.61 -1.85
CA ILE A 81 13.97 8.82 -2.04
C ILE A 81 15.02 8.93 -0.93
N VAL A 82 14.61 8.75 0.33
CA VAL A 82 15.53 8.83 1.48
C VAL A 82 16.59 7.75 1.40
N ILE A 83 16.20 6.52 1.09
CA ILE A 83 17.10 5.37 1.01
C ILE A 83 18.06 5.46 -0.17
N GLU A 84 17.62 5.95 -1.32
CA GLU A 84 18.48 6.20 -2.47
C GLU A 84 19.61 7.17 -2.12
N ASN A 85 19.30 8.21 -1.34
CA ASN A 85 20.30 9.16 -0.85
C ASN A 85 21.23 8.54 0.19
N VAL A 86 20.70 7.80 1.16
CA VAL A 86 21.48 7.19 2.25
C VAL A 86 22.42 6.08 1.75
N PHE A 87 21.95 5.24 0.83
CA PHE A 87 22.73 4.12 0.28
C PHE A 87 23.47 4.48 -1.02
N VAL A 88 23.41 5.75 -1.46
CA VAL A 88 24.06 6.26 -2.68
C VAL A 88 23.70 5.42 -3.92
N LEU A 89 22.43 5.00 -4.00
CA LEU A 89 21.90 4.26 -5.14
C LEU A 89 21.55 5.25 -6.26
N PRO A 90 21.85 4.94 -7.54
CA PRO A 90 21.37 5.74 -8.65
C PRO A 90 19.84 5.54 -8.78
N GLY A 91 19.08 6.59 -8.50
CA GLY A 91 17.60 6.56 -8.53
C GLY A 91 16.99 7.94 -8.75
N LEU A 92 15.69 7.96 -9.03
CA LEU A 92 14.94 9.17 -9.39
C LEU A 92 14.88 10.18 -8.23
N GLY A 93 14.81 9.69 -6.99
CA GLY A 93 14.79 10.53 -5.80
C GLY A 93 16.12 11.23 -5.55
N ARG A 94 17.23 10.53 -5.78
CA ARG A 94 18.57 11.13 -5.71
C ARG A 94 18.79 12.15 -6.83
N LEU A 95 18.34 11.87 -8.05
CA LEU A 95 18.39 12.83 -9.18
C LEU A 95 17.60 14.10 -8.86
N LEU A 96 16.38 13.97 -8.34
CA LEU A 96 15.57 15.11 -7.90
C LEU A 96 16.30 15.94 -6.84
N PHE A 97 16.89 15.30 -5.83
CA PHE A 97 17.62 15.99 -4.77
C PHE A 97 18.83 16.78 -5.30
N GLN A 98 19.58 16.20 -6.24
CA GLN A 98 20.71 16.85 -6.90
C GLN A 98 20.28 18.03 -7.79
N SER A 99 19.21 17.86 -8.57
CA SER A 99 18.69 18.91 -9.45
C SER A 99 18.11 20.09 -8.67
N VAL A 100 17.50 19.86 -7.50
CA VAL A 100 17.10 20.94 -6.58
C VAL A 100 18.33 21.75 -6.11
N GLY A 101 19.42 21.07 -5.74
CA GLY A 101 20.67 21.72 -5.34
C GLY A 101 21.32 22.53 -6.47
N ASN A 102 21.30 22.00 -7.69
CA ASN A 102 21.84 22.64 -8.89
C ASN A 102 20.90 23.69 -9.50
N ARG A 103 19.72 23.92 -8.92
CA ARG A 103 18.65 24.79 -9.44
C ARG A 103 18.23 24.48 -10.87
N ASP A 104 18.34 23.22 -11.27
CA ASP A 104 17.91 22.75 -12.57
C ASP A 104 16.40 22.46 -12.54
N LEU A 105 15.61 23.52 -12.67
CA LEU A 105 14.16 23.47 -12.49
C LEU A 105 13.46 22.61 -13.55
N ILE A 106 14.05 22.47 -14.74
CA ILE A 106 13.50 21.64 -15.82
C ILE A 106 13.53 20.17 -15.39
N VAL A 107 14.69 19.69 -14.93
CA VAL A 107 14.84 18.30 -14.49
C VAL A 107 13.99 18.02 -13.24
N VAL A 108 13.89 18.98 -12.31
CA VAL A 108 13.01 18.84 -11.14
C VAL A 108 11.55 18.69 -11.59
N GLN A 109 11.08 19.54 -12.51
CA GLN A 109 9.71 19.48 -13.02
C GLN A 109 9.42 18.12 -13.68
N ASP A 110 10.31 17.64 -14.55
CA ASP A 110 10.14 16.37 -15.26
C ASP A 110 10.06 15.18 -14.29
N VAL A 111 10.96 15.13 -13.30
CA VAL A 111 10.97 14.05 -12.30
C VAL A 111 9.72 14.11 -11.42
N VAL A 112 9.30 15.31 -10.98
CA VAL A 112 8.06 15.47 -10.20
C VAL A 112 6.85 15.03 -11.01
N MET A 113 6.72 15.46 -12.28
CA MET A 113 5.61 15.05 -13.14
C MET A 113 5.55 13.53 -13.30
N LEU A 114 6.69 12.87 -13.50
CA LEU A 114 6.77 11.42 -13.63
C LEU A 114 6.36 10.73 -12.32
N LEU A 115 6.88 11.19 -11.17
CA LEU A 115 6.50 10.64 -9.86
C LEU A 115 5.01 10.83 -9.58
N THR A 116 4.46 12.00 -9.89
CA THR A 116 3.02 12.28 -9.77
C THR A 116 2.20 11.35 -10.65
N ALA A 117 2.60 11.14 -11.92
CA ALA A 117 1.90 10.22 -12.82
C ALA A 117 1.89 8.78 -12.28
N VAL A 118 3.00 8.32 -11.70
CA VAL A 118 3.08 7.00 -11.04
C VAL A 118 2.14 6.93 -9.83
N VAL A 119 2.16 7.94 -8.96
CA VAL A 119 1.27 7.99 -7.78
C VAL A 119 -0.20 8.00 -8.19
N LEU A 120 -0.58 8.80 -9.19
CA LEU A 120 -1.94 8.83 -9.71
C LEU A 120 -2.34 7.48 -10.32
N SER A 121 -1.43 6.82 -11.05
CA SER A 121 -1.67 5.49 -11.62
C SER A 121 -1.90 4.44 -10.51
N VAL A 122 -1.10 4.48 -9.44
CA VAL A 122 -1.28 3.58 -8.30
C VAL A 122 -2.61 3.84 -7.58
N ASN A 123 -2.97 5.10 -7.33
CA ASN A 123 -4.25 5.44 -6.71
C ASN A 123 -5.42 4.98 -7.59
N PHE A 124 -5.34 5.19 -8.91
CA PHE A 124 -6.34 4.69 -9.85
C PHE A 124 -6.50 3.16 -9.80
N LEU A 125 -5.40 2.41 -9.66
CA LEU A 125 -5.43 0.95 -9.50
C LEU A 125 -6.05 0.53 -8.16
N VAL A 126 -5.79 1.26 -7.08
CA VAL A 126 -6.41 1.05 -5.77
C VAL A 126 -7.92 1.31 -5.86
N ASP A 127 -8.31 2.39 -6.55
CA ASP A 127 -9.72 2.74 -6.76
C ASP A 127 -10.46 1.69 -7.60
N LEU A 128 -9.81 1.19 -8.65
CA LEU A 128 -10.33 0.08 -9.44
C LEU A 128 -10.46 -1.20 -8.60
N SER A 129 -9.51 -1.45 -7.70
CA SER A 129 -9.56 -2.60 -6.80
C SER A 129 -10.78 -2.53 -5.90
N TYR A 130 -11.18 -1.34 -5.39
CA TYR A 130 -12.43 -1.21 -4.63
C TYR A 130 -13.65 -1.63 -5.44
N ARG A 131 -13.73 -1.29 -6.74
CA ARG A 131 -14.87 -1.69 -7.59
C ARG A 131 -14.98 -3.21 -7.74
N VAL A 132 -13.85 -3.91 -7.77
CA VAL A 132 -13.81 -5.39 -7.85
C VAL A 132 -14.17 -6.01 -6.50
N LEU A 133 -13.69 -5.42 -5.41
CA LEU A 133 -13.91 -5.89 -4.05
C LEU A 133 -15.35 -5.67 -3.57
N ASP A 134 -15.93 -4.51 -3.89
CA ASP A 134 -17.30 -4.16 -3.52
C ASP A 134 -18.23 -4.02 -4.75
N PRO A 135 -18.96 -5.09 -5.11
CA PRO A 135 -19.94 -5.03 -6.20
C PRO A 135 -21.19 -4.20 -5.87
N ARG A 136 -21.38 -3.69 -4.64
CA ARG A 136 -22.52 -2.79 -4.32
C ARG A 136 -22.41 -1.42 -4.96
N ILE A 137 -21.19 -0.95 -5.26
CA ILE A 137 -20.95 0.32 -5.94
C ILE A 137 -21.49 0.28 -7.39
N ARG A 138 -21.74 -0.91 -7.94
CA ARG A 138 -22.16 -1.11 -9.34
C ARG A 138 -23.63 -0.81 -9.63
N ASN A 139 -24.48 -0.63 -8.60
CA ASN A 139 -25.94 -0.53 -8.77
C ASN A 139 -26.54 0.87 -8.54
N THR A 140 -25.73 1.90 -8.29
CA THR A 140 -26.23 3.26 -8.02
C THR A 140 -25.93 4.26 -9.13
N ALA A 141 -25.66 3.79 -10.35
CA ALA A 141 -25.47 4.62 -11.54
C ALA A 141 -26.54 4.30 -12.59
#